data_AF-A0A7S1AQ77-F1
#
_entry.id   AF-A0A7S1AQ77-F1
#
_cell.length_a   1.000
_cell.length_b   1.000
_cell.length_c   1.000
_cell.angle_alpha   90.00
_cell.angle_beta   90.00
_cell.angle_gamma   90.00
#
_symmetry.space_group_name_H-M   'P 1'
#
loop_
_entity.id
_entity.type
_entity.pdbx_description
1 polymer ?
#
loop_
_entity_poly.entity_id
_entity_poly.type
_entity_poly.pdbx_seq_one_letter_code
_entity_poly.pdbx_strand_id
1 'polypeptide(L)'
;ARRLDRLASTTAAYLTAGYLLGVRDGHDDNLMVRADGSLFRIDFGFIFNRTPGIDAPLTFVPRAVTFAMGEHRWGEVMVACEQALNTLSTAAGPPGWSLLRQVHELGPLRAQARLYLHGLSLEHFQQAIEQADAWTFSRSAKNTLRGVLRYALEETEVEVPDTSGSWLGYFAASPSVRRLR
;
A
#
# COMPACT_ATOMS: atom_id res chain seq x y z
N ALA A 1 14.21 2.97 22.20
CA ALA A 1 12.99 2.48 22.88
C ALA A 1 11.74 3.11 22.25
N ARG A 2 11.31 4.32 22.65
CA ARG A 2 10.00 4.90 22.27
C ARG A 2 9.64 4.90 20.77
N ARG A 3 10.59 5.12 19.86
CA ARG A 3 10.32 5.09 18.40
C ARG A 3 10.08 3.68 17.87
N LEU A 4 10.82 2.69 18.38
CA LEU A 4 10.62 1.27 18.00
C LEU A 4 9.34 0.71 18.61
N ASP A 5 9.00 1.14 19.84
CA ASP A 5 7.70 0.82 20.44
C ASP A 5 6.56 1.36 19.57
N ARG A 6 6.67 2.62 19.11
CA ARG A 6 5.68 3.22 18.21
C ARG A 6 5.64 2.55 16.85
N LEU A 7 6.80 2.18 16.30
CA LEU A 7 6.90 1.41 15.06
C LEU A 7 6.15 0.09 15.19
N ALA A 8 6.36 -0.65 16.29
CA ALA A 8 5.66 -1.89 16.57
C ALA A 8 4.15 -1.69 16.68
N SER A 9 3.69 -0.75 17.53
CA SER A 9 2.24 -0.52 17.71
C SER A 9 1.54 -0.09 16.44
N THR A 10 2.16 0.78 15.63
CA THR A 10 1.57 1.24 14.37
C THR A 10 1.66 0.19 13.27
N THR A 11 2.67 -0.69 13.29
CA THR A 11 2.74 -1.86 12.42
C THR A 11 1.61 -2.84 12.72
N ALA A 12 1.32 -3.11 14.00
CA ALA A 12 0.20 -3.95 14.40
C ALA A 12 -1.13 -3.39 13.91
N ALA A 13 -1.36 -2.08 14.12
CA ALA A 13 -2.56 -1.40 13.63
C ALA A 13 -2.69 -1.47 12.10
N TYR A 14 -1.59 -1.25 11.37
CA TYR A 14 -1.53 -1.34 9.92
C TYR A 14 -1.88 -2.75 9.42
N LEU A 15 -1.27 -3.80 10.01
CA LEU A 15 -1.51 -5.20 9.64
C LEU A 15 -2.95 -5.61 9.88
N THR A 16 -3.49 -5.34 11.07
CA THR A 16 -4.87 -5.70 11.42
C THR A 16 -5.88 -4.95 10.56
N ALA A 17 -5.71 -3.62 10.39
CA ALA A 17 -6.61 -2.83 9.55
C ALA A 17 -6.50 -3.20 8.07
N GLY A 18 -5.30 -3.47 7.58
CA GLY A 18 -5.03 -3.90 6.21
C GLY A 18 -5.73 -5.22 5.88
N TYR A 19 -5.66 -6.19 6.79
CA TYR A 19 -6.38 -7.45 6.66
C TYR A 19 -7.90 -7.26 6.75
N LEU A 20 -8.39 -6.50 7.75
CA LEU A 20 -9.83 -6.24 7.89
C LEU A 20 -10.44 -5.56 6.66
N LEU A 21 -9.72 -4.63 6.05
CA LEU A 21 -10.15 -3.92 4.86
C LEU A 21 -9.83 -4.67 3.57
N GLY A 22 -9.10 -5.78 3.62
CA GLY A 22 -8.66 -6.51 2.44
C GLY A 22 -7.90 -5.63 1.46
N VAL A 23 -6.97 -4.83 1.97
CA VAL A 23 -6.20 -3.88 1.16
C VAL A 23 -5.27 -4.65 0.23
N ARG A 24 -5.29 -4.31 -1.06
CA ARG A 24 -4.43 -4.91 -2.09
C ARG A 24 -3.43 -3.89 -2.61
N ASP A 25 -2.66 -4.26 -3.62
CA ASP A 25 -1.59 -3.42 -4.17
C ASP A 25 -0.53 -3.02 -3.12
N GLY A 26 0.03 -4.03 -2.44
CA GLY A 26 1.17 -3.84 -1.55
C GLY A 26 2.45 -3.54 -2.34
N HIS A 27 3.06 -2.37 -2.09
CA HIS A 27 4.43 -2.05 -2.48
C HIS A 27 5.03 -1.00 -1.54
N ASP A 28 6.35 -0.86 -1.55
CA ASP A 28 7.11 -0.03 -0.62
C ASP A 28 6.65 1.43 -0.63
N ASP A 29 6.33 1.99 -1.80
CA ASP A 29 5.87 3.39 -1.91
C ASP A 29 4.53 3.68 -1.21
N ASN A 30 3.75 2.64 -0.87
CA ASN A 30 2.49 2.79 -0.14
C ASN A 30 2.70 2.89 1.36
N LEU A 31 3.91 2.63 1.88
CA LEU A 31 4.22 2.66 3.30
C LEU A 31 5.18 3.79 3.64
N MET A 32 4.80 4.56 4.64
CA MET A 32 5.52 5.74 5.09
C MET A 32 5.88 5.59 6.56
N VAL A 33 7.09 6.04 6.93
CA VAL A 33 7.54 6.09 8.33
C VAL A 33 7.79 7.54 8.71
N ARG A 34 7.15 8.00 9.79
CA ARG A 34 7.38 9.33 10.35
C ARG A 34 8.64 9.36 11.22
N ALA A 35 9.20 10.56 11.41
CA ALA A 35 10.35 10.78 12.29
C ALA A 35 10.12 10.31 13.75
N ASP A 36 8.86 10.21 14.18
CA ASP A 36 8.48 9.76 15.52
C ASP A 36 8.37 8.23 15.66
N GLY A 37 8.58 7.49 14.57
CA GLY A 37 8.50 6.03 14.48
C GLY A 37 7.17 5.48 13.97
N SER A 38 6.17 6.31 13.65
CA SER A 38 4.87 5.82 13.17
C SER A 38 4.95 5.28 11.74
N LEU A 39 4.56 4.03 11.53
CA LEU A 39 4.31 3.45 10.21
C LEU A 39 2.85 3.69 9.80
N PHE A 40 2.61 4.10 8.56
CA PHE A 40 1.26 4.23 8.03
C PHE A 40 1.23 3.98 6.52
N ARG A 41 0.05 3.61 6.02
CA ARG A 41 -0.21 3.39 4.60
C ARG A 41 -0.96 4.58 4.00
N ILE A 42 -0.64 4.95 2.76
CA ILE A 42 -1.24 6.11 2.07
C ILE A 42 -2.21 5.77 0.93
N ASP A 43 -2.23 4.53 0.43
CA ASP A 43 -3.08 4.13 -0.70
C ASP A 43 -4.11 3.05 -0.30
N PHE A 44 -5.40 3.34 -0.57
CA PHE A 44 -6.54 2.44 -0.34
C PHE A 44 -7.43 2.29 -1.59
N GLY A 45 -6.88 2.49 -2.79
CA GLY A 45 -7.63 2.36 -4.05
C GLY A 45 -8.21 0.95 -4.25
N PHE A 46 -7.54 -0.05 -3.70
CA PHE A 46 -7.91 -1.46 -3.77
C PHE A 46 -8.22 -2.03 -2.38
N ILE A 47 -9.52 -2.09 -2.03
CA ILE A 47 -10.04 -2.62 -0.76
C ILE A 47 -11.13 -3.65 -1.00
N PHE A 48 -11.41 -4.45 0.03
CA PHE A 48 -12.31 -5.59 0.06
C PHE A 48 -11.96 -6.63 -1.02
N ASN A 49 -10.65 -6.90 -1.12
CA ASN A 49 -10.03 -7.85 -2.04
C ASN A 49 -10.23 -7.54 -3.54
N ARG A 50 -10.57 -6.29 -3.89
CA ARG A 50 -10.43 -5.82 -5.27
C ARG A 50 -8.95 -5.78 -5.63
N THR A 51 -8.56 -6.34 -6.76
CA THR A 51 -7.15 -6.44 -7.15
C THR A 51 -6.83 -5.48 -8.29
N PRO A 52 -5.62 -4.90 -8.34
CA PRO A 52 -5.06 -4.38 -9.59
C PRO A 52 -4.78 -5.54 -10.57
N GLY A 53 -4.41 -5.22 -11.81
CA GLY A 53 -4.07 -6.23 -12.82
C GLY A 53 -2.89 -7.13 -12.44
N ILE A 54 -1.83 -6.57 -11.82
CA ILE A 54 -0.69 -7.32 -11.27
C ILE A 54 -0.60 -7.03 -9.77
N ASP A 55 -0.89 -8.04 -8.95
CA ASP A 55 -1.09 -7.84 -7.52
C ASP A 55 0.03 -8.41 -6.65
N ALA A 56 0.12 -7.89 -5.42
CA ALA A 56 0.98 -8.39 -4.36
C ALA A 56 0.17 -9.25 -3.37
N PRO A 57 0.83 -9.94 -2.41
CA PRO A 57 0.14 -10.61 -1.31
C PRO A 57 -0.80 -9.67 -0.54
N LEU A 58 -1.83 -10.24 0.10
CA LEU A 58 -2.90 -9.53 0.83
C LEU A 58 -2.38 -8.61 1.94
N THR A 59 -1.26 -8.99 2.55
CA THR A 59 -0.64 -8.26 3.65
C THR A 59 0.85 -8.12 3.36
N PHE A 60 1.46 -7.00 3.76
CA PHE A 60 2.83 -6.67 3.36
C PHE A 60 3.54 -5.84 4.43
N VAL A 61 4.72 -6.26 4.89
CA VAL A 61 5.60 -5.42 5.72
C VAL A 61 7.02 -5.44 5.12
N PRO A 62 7.66 -4.28 4.90
CA PRO A 62 9.04 -4.22 4.40
C PRO A 62 10.00 -4.94 5.34
N ARG A 63 10.97 -5.67 4.79
CA ARG A 63 11.98 -6.38 5.61
C ARG A 63 12.76 -5.44 6.53
N ALA A 64 12.94 -4.18 6.12
CA ALA A 64 13.59 -3.16 6.95
C ALA A 64 12.81 -2.91 8.26
N VAL A 65 11.48 -3.00 8.23
CA VAL A 65 10.62 -2.81 9.41
C VAL A 65 10.77 -3.99 10.38
N THR A 66 10.69 -5.23 9.88
CA THR A 66 10.89 -6.42 10.73
C THR A 66 12.30 -6.48 11.29
N PHE A 67 13.31 -6.15 10.47
CA PHE A 67 14.71 -6.06 10.90
C PHE A 67 14.93 -5.01 12.01
N ALA A 68 14.33 -3.82 11.89
CA ALA A 68 14.48 -2.75 12.88
C ALA A 68 13.86 -3.12 14.24
N MET A 69 12.81 -3.94 14.25
CA MET A 69 12.13 -4.39 15.48
C MET A 69 12.83 -5.58 16.13
N GLY A 70 13.44 -6.46 15.33
CA GLY A 70 13.99 -7.73 15.81
C GLY A 70 12.90 -8.73 16.23
N GLU A 71 13.30 -9.97 16.46
CA GLU A 71 12.38 -11.10 16.68
C GLU A 71 11.45 -10.90 17.88
N HIS A 72 11.98 -10.40 19.00
CA HIS A 72 11.20 -10.22 20.22
C HIS A 72 10.02 -9.26 20.03
N ARG A 73 10.28 -8.07 19.47
CA ARG A 73 9.22 -7.06 19.23
C ARG A 73 8.30 -7.46 18.10
N TRP A 74 8.82 -8.19 17.10
CA TRP A 74 7.98 -8.78 16.08
C TRP A 74 6.97 -9.75 16.69
N GLY A 75 7.39 -10.59 17.64
CA GLY A 75 6.48 -11.42 18.43
C GLY A 75 5.39 -10.62 19.18
N GLU A 76 5.75 -9.47 19.77
CA GLU A 76 4.77 -8.57 20.41
C GLU A 76 3.75 -8.00 19.40
N VAL A 77 4.21 -7.64 18.19
CA VAL A 77 3.33 -7.20 17.09
C VAL A 77 2.33 -8.28 16.72
N MET A 78 2.79 -9.53 16.62
CA MET A 78 1.93 -10.68 16.32
C MET A 78 0.81 -10.86 17.35
N VAL A 79 1.17 -10.84 18.63
CA VAL A 79 0.20 -10.94 19.73
C VAL A 79 -0.79 -9.76 19.70
N ALA A 80 -0.30 -8.55 19.46
CA ALA A 80 -1.16 -7.37 19.38
C ALA A 80 -2.14 -7.44 18.19
N CYS A 81 -1.70 -7.93 17.04
CA CYS A 81 -2.53 -8.15 15.86
C CYS A 81 -3.69 -9.11 16.13
N GLU A 82 -3.41 -10.23 16.80
CA GLU A 82 -4.40 -11.23 17.19
C GLU A 82 -5.43 -10.65 18.18
N GLN A 83 -4.96 -9.97 19.22
CA GLN A 83 -5.83 -9.32 20.21
C GLN A 83 -6.75 -8.28 19.57
N ALA A 84 -6.22 -7.48 18.65
CA ALA A 84 -6.99 -6.48 17.93
C ALA A 84 -8.08 -7.14 17.05
N LEU A 85 -7.75 -8.20 16.32
CA LEU A 85 -8.73 -8.91 15.47
C LEU A 85 -9.80 -9.63 16.29
N ASN A 86 -9.44 -10.25 17.40
CA ASN A 86 -10.40 -10.83 18.35
C ASN A 86 -11.35 -9.78 18.92
N THR A 87 -10.84 -8.60 19.27
CA THR A 87 -11.66 -7.48 19.75
C THR A 87 -12.64 -6.99 18.68
N LEU A 88 -12.23 -7.00 17.41
CA LEU A 88 -13.07 -6.62 16.28
C LEU A 88 -14.11 -7.70 15.92
N SER A 89 -13.86 -8.94 16.33
CA SER A 89 -14.72 -10.10 16.08
C SER A 89 -15.84 -10.15 17.12
N THR A 90 -16.88 -9.33 16.94
CA THR A 90 -18.04 -9.28 17.83
C THR A 90 -19.11 -10.31 17.45
N ALA A 91 -19.93 -10.76 18.40
CA ALA A 91 -21.06 -11.66 18.11
C ALA A 91 -22.15 -11.05 17.18
N ALA A 92 -22.12 -9.73 16.95
CA ALA A 92 -23.15 -9.00 16.20
C ALA A 92 -22.88 -8.88 14.68
N GLY A 93 -22.03 -9.74 14.12
CA GLY A 93 -21.74 -9.78 12.68
C GLY A 93 -20.30 -10.21 12.39
N PRO A 94 -19.87 -10.12 11.11
CA PRO A 94 -18.49 -10.43 10.78
C PRO A 94 -17.52 -9.38 11.39
N PRO A 95 -16.22 -9.69 11.53
CA PRO A 95 -15.26 -8.83 12.21
C PRO A 95 -15.29 -7.39 11.69
N GLY A 96 -15.27 -6.41 12.60
CA GLY A 96 -15.22 -4.97 12.28
C GLY A 96 -16.45 -4.40 11.57
N TRP A 97 -17.48 -5.18 11.26
CA TRP A 97 -18.67 -4.71 10.54
C TRP A 97 -19.42 -3.60 11.27
N SER A 98 -19.46 -3.67 12.61
CA SER A 98 -20.08 -2.66 13.45
C SER A 98 -19.47 -1.28 13.27
N LEU A 99 -18.16 -1.20 12.96
CA LEU A 99 -17.43 0.03 12.67
C LEU A 99 -17.64 0.46 11.22
N LEU A 100 -17.42 -0.45 10.27
CA LEU A 100 -17.44 -0.11 8.83
C LEU A 100 -18.84 0.33 8.36
N ARG A 101 -19.91 -0.20 8.94
CA ARG A 101 -21.28 0.24 8.60
C ARG A 101 -21.57 1.69 9.00
N GLN A 102 -20.80 2.27 9.92
CA GLN A 102 -20.94 3.66 10.36
C GLN A 102 -20.26 4.63 9.40
N VAL A 103 -19.34 4.16 8.55
CA VAL A 103 -18.67 4.99 7.54
C VAL A 103 -19.63 5.23 6.37
N HIS A 104 -19.96 6.49 6.13
CA HIS A 104 -20.94 6.87 5.12
C HIS A 104 -20.37 6.69 3.70
N GLU A 105 -19.11 7.05 3.53
CA GLU A 105 -18.34 7.03 2.28
C GLU A 105 -18.20 5.61 1.72
N LEU A 106 -18.28 4.58 2.58
CA LEU A 106 -18.28 3.18 2.16
C LEU A 106 -19.62 2.74 1.54
N GLY A 107 -20.65 3.60 1.50
CA GLY A 107 -21.97 3.31 0.95
C GLY A 107 -21.96 2.45 -0.32
N PRO A 108 -21.26 2.86 -1.40
CA PRO A 108 -21.15 2.09 -2.64
C PRO A 108 -20.49 0.72 -2.50
N LEU A 109 -19.64 0.54 -1.48
CA LEU A 109 -18.88 -0.69 -1.23
C LEU A 109 -19.45 -1.55 -0.09
N ARG A 110 -20.56 -1.15 0.57
CA ARG A 110 -21.07 -1.86 1.77
C ARG A 110 -21.39 -3.32 1.54
N ALA A 111 -22.02 -3.65 0.42
CA ALA A 111 -22.36 -5.03 0.08
C ALA A 111 -21.09 -5.88 -0.09
N GLN A 112 -20.11 -5.34 -0.82
CA GLN A 112 -18.82 -5.98 -1.02
C GLN A 112 -18.04 -6.13 0.29
N ALA A 113 -18.00 -5.07 1.11
CA ALA A 113 -17.39 -5.10 2.43
C ALA A 113 -17.99 -6.22 3.28
N ARG A 114 -19.32 -6.31 3.35
CA ARG A 114 -19.98 -7.35 4.13
C ARG A 114 -19.63 -8.76 3.64
N LEU A 115 -19.64 -8.99 2.32
CA LEU A 115 -19.26 -10.27 1.74
C LEU A 115 -17.81 -10.65 2.07
N TYR A 116 -16.88 -9.68 1.92
CA TYR A 116 -15.48 -9.88 2.24
C TYR A 116 -15.28 -10.24 3.72
N LEU A 117 -15.88 -9.46 4.63
CA LEU A 117 -15.74 -9.66 6.08
C LEU A 117 -16.29 -11.02 6.53
N HIS A 118 -17.32 -11.55 5.87
CA HIS A 118 -17.84 -12.90 6.16
C HIS A 118 -16.83 -14.02 5.86
N GLY A 119 -15.87 -13.78 4.96
CA GLY A 119 -14.80 -14.72 4.65
C GLY A 119 -13.55 -14.56 5.52
N LEU A 120 -13.52 -13.59 6.44
CA LEU A 120 -12.37 -13.39 7.32
C LEU A 120 -12.35 -14.44 8.43
N SER A 121 -11.17 -15.00 8.67
CA SER A 121 -10.90 -15.86 9.83
C SER A 121 -9.59 -15.44 10.50
N LEU A 122 -9.48 -15.72 11.80
CA LEU A 122 -8.25 -15.54 12.55
C LEU A 122 -7.14 -16.47 12.05
N GLU A 123 -7.50 -17.72 11.72
CA GLU A 123 -6.58 -18.72 11.19
C GLU A 123 -5.92 -18.24 9.88
N HIS A 124 -6.71 -17.72 8.93
CA HIS A 124 -6.17 -17.22 7.68
C HIS A 124 -5.28 -15.99 7.89
N PHE A 125 -5.61 -15.14 8.87
CA PHE A 125 -4.76 -14.02 9.23
C PHE A 125 -3.41 -14.48 9.79
N GLN A 126 -3.42 -15.47 10.69
CA GLN A 126 -2.20 -16.06 11.25
C GLN A 126 -1.34 -16.68 10.16
N GLN A 127 -1.93 -17.49 9.28
CA GLN A 127 -1.23 -18.06 8.12
C GLN A 127 -0.64 -16.97 7.21
N ALA A 128 -1.40 -15.91 6.94
CA ALA A 128 -0.91 -14.80 6.12
C ALA A 128 0.34 -14.16 6.75
N ILE A 129 0.35 -13.93 8.07
CA ILE A 129 1.49 -13.29 8.71
C ILE A 129 2.65 -14.25 9.00
N GLU A 130 2.41 -15.52 9.26
CA GLU A 130 3.48 -16.54 9.36
C GLU A 130 4.26 -16.65 8.04
N GLN A 131 3.58 -16.44 6.90
CA GLN A 131 4.21 -16.37 5.59
C GLN A 131 4.86 -15.02 5.29
N ALA A 132 4.88 -14.06 6.23
CA ALA A 132 5.40 -12.72 6.00
C ALA A 132 6.87 -12.70 5.58
N ASP A 133 7.67 -13.63 6.09
CA ASP A 133 9.08 -13.78 5.71
C ASP A 133 9.24 -14.23 4.25
N ALA A 134 8.35 -15.11 3.78
CA ALA A 134 8.31 -15.62 2.41
C ALA A 134 7.91 -14.54 1.39
N TRP A 135 7.23 -13.47 1.81
CA TRP A 135 6.86 -12.35 0.93
C TRP A 135 8.08 -11.69 0.27
N THR A 136 9.28 -11.79 0.87
CA THR A 136 10.48 -11.07 0.40
C THR A 136 10.85 -11.42 -1.06
N PHE A 137 10.70 -12.67 -1.46
CA PHE A 137 11.08 -13.14 -2.80
C PHE A 137 10.06 -12.72 -3.88
N SER A 138 8.78 -13.04 -3.69
CA SER A 138 7.70 -12.66 -4.63
C SER A 138 7.61 -11.14 -4.83
N ARG A 139 7.97 -10.36 -3.82
CA ARG A 139 8.08 -8.89 -3.89
C ARG A 139 9.18 -8.39 -4.81
N SER A 140 10.39 -8.92 -4.64
CA SER A 140 11.53 -8.54 -5.49
C SER A 140 11.21 -8.83 -6.96
N ALA A 141 10.59 -9.98 -7.23
CA ALA A 141 10.13 -10.35 -8.56
C ALA A 141 9.05 -9.38 -9.11
N LYS A 142 8.02 -9.04 -8.33
CA LYS A 142 6.96 -8.08 -8.73
C LYS A 142 7.54 -6.69 -9.01
N ASN A 143 8.37 -6.15 -8.11
CA ASN A 143 8.95 -4.82 -8.27
C ASN A 143 9.85 -4.75 -9.52
N THR A 144 10.62 -5.81 -9.77
CA THR A 144 11.44 -5.95 -10.99
C THR A 144 10.56 -5.97 -12.24
N LEU A 145 9.52 -6.82 -12.27
CA LEU A 145 8.60 -6.94 -13.41
C LEU A 145 7.84 -5.64 -13.68
N ARG A 146 7.37 -4.95 -12.64
CA ARG A 146 6.70 -3.65 -12.75
C ARG A 146 7.65 -2.60 -13.31
N GLY A 147 8.91 -2.58 -12.87
CA GLY A 147 9.93 -1.68 -13.40
C GLY A 147 10.21 -1.93 -14.89
N VAL A 148 10.37 -3.20 -15.28
CA VAL A 148 10.55 -3.60 -16.68
C VAL A 148 9.33 -3.24 -17.52
N LEU A 149 8.11 -3.47 -17.02
CA LEU A 149 6.88 -3.12 -17.74
C LEU A 149 6.75 -1.60 -17.91
N ARG A 150 7.06 -0.82 -16.87
CA ARG A 150 7.09 0.65 -16.98
C ARG A 150 8.11 1.10 -18.01
N TYR A 151 9.32 0.55 -18.00
CA TYR A 151 10.35 0.86 -18.98
C TYR A 151 9.92 0.51 -20.41
N ALA A 152 9.34 -0.67 -20.63
CA ALA A 152 8.87 -1.11 -21.94
C ALA A 152 7.66 -0.31 -22.45
N LEU A 153 6.79 0.15 -21.54
CA LEU A 153 5.65 1.03 -21.85
C LEU A 153 6.09 2.49 -22.08
N GLU A 154 7.11 2.96 -21.36
CA GLU A 154 7.72 4.28 -21.56
C GLU A 154 8.53 4.32 -22.89
N GLU A 155 9.11 3.21 -23.35
CA GLU A 155 9.70 3.08 -24.70
C GLU A 155 8.66 3.04 -25.83
N THR A 156 7.37 2.80 -25.54
CA THR A 156 6.31 2.81 -26.56
C THR A 156 5.65 4.19 -26.72
N GLU A 157 5.92 5.14 -25.82
CA GLU A 157 5.58 6.57 -25.99
C GLU A 157 6.73 7.38 -26.62
N VAL A 158 7.49 6.78 -27.55
CA VAL A 158 8.40 7.54 -28.42
C VAL A 158 7.56 8.38 -29.39
N GLU A 159 7.71 9.70 -29.27
CA GLU A 159 7.21 10.75 -30.17
C GLU A 159 7.06 10.28 -31.62
N VAL A 160 5.81 10.26 -32.10
CA VAL A 160 5.54 10.35 -33.54
C VAL A 160 5.89 11.77 -33.97
N PRO A 161 6.85 12.00 -34.87
CA PRO A 161 7.19 13.34 -35.30
C PRO A 161 5.99 13.94 -36.06
N ASP A 162 5.45 15.04 -35.55
CA ASP A 162 4.45 15.83 -36.29
C ASP A 162 5.11 16.43 -37.53
N THR A 163 4.99 15.72 -38.65
CA THR A 163 5.47 16.13 -39.96
C THR A 163 4.31 16.70 -40.79
N SER A 164 3.60 17.67 -40.21
CA SER A 164 2.72 18.54 -41.01
C SER A 164 2.48 19.90 -40.35
N GLY A 165 3.29 20.91 -40.71
CA GLY A 165 2.79 22.30 -40.72
C GLY A 165 3.72 23.40 -40.21
N SER A 166 4.28 24.15 -41.17
CA SER A 166 4.63 25.57 -41.09
C SER A 166 5.96 26.00 -40.44
N TRP A 167 7.02 25.85 -41.24
CA TRP A 167 8.28 26.60 -41.21
C TRP A 167 8.15 28.08 -41.65
N LEU A 168 7.25 28.88 -41.03
CA LEU A 168 7.09 30.31 -41.39
C LEU A 168 7.09 31.29 -40.21
N GLY A 169 7.77 30.98 -39.11
CA GLY A 169 7.96 31.91 -37.98
C GLY A 169 9.39 32.36 -37.70
N TYR A 170 10.40 31.68 -38.25
CA TYR A 170 11.82 31.87 -37.91
C TYR A 170 12.52 33.02 -38.67
N PHE A 171 11.81 34.13 -38.91
CA PHE A 171 12.42 35.41 -39.27
C PHE A 171 12.07 36.48 -38.23
N ALA A 172 12.69 36.36 -37.05
CA ALA A 172 13.02 37.51 -36.21
C ALA A 172 14.13 37.08 -35.23
N ALA A 173 15.28 37.71 -35.37
CA ALA A 173 16.55 37.34 -34.77
C ALA A 173 16.68 37.69 -33.27
N SER A 174 17.47 36.89 -32.55
CA SER A 174 18.22 37.29 -31.34
C SER A 174 19.34 38.30 -31.70
N PRO A 175 20.05 39.01 -30.78
CA PRO A 175 20.18 38.81 -29.33
C PRO A 175 20.20 40.10 -28.45
N SER A 176 20.28 39.86 -27.15
CA SER A 176 20.58 40.76 -26.02
C SER A 176 21.45 42.01 -26.25
N VAL A 177 21.01 43.18 -25.72
CA VAL A 177 21.87 44.32 -25.34
C VAL A 177 21.35 44.99 -24.05
N ARG A 178 22.20 44.99 -23.00
CA ARG A 178 22.08 45.89 -21.83
C ARG A 178 22.29 47.34 -22.29
N ARG A 179 21.52 48.29 -21.74
CA ARG A 179 21.94 49.70 -21.73
C ARG A 179 21.88 50.26 -20.31
N LEU A 180 23.03 50.75 -19.87
CA LEU A 180 23.23 51.63 -18.73
C LEU A 180 22.77 53.04 -19.09
N ARG A 181 22.22 53.73 -18.08
CA ARG A 181 21.68 55.10 -18.00
C ARG A 181 20.29 55.30 -18.58
#